data_AF-A0A7V4ZCC8-F1
#
_entry.id   AF-A0A7V4ZCC8-F1
#
_cell.length_a   1.000
_cell.length_b   1.000
_cell.length_c   1.000
_cell.angle_alpha   90.00
_cell.angle_beta   90.00
_cell.angle_gamma   90.00
#
_symmetry.space_group_name_H-M   'P 1'
#
loop_
_entity.id
_entity.type
_entity.pdbx_description
1 polymer ?
#
loop_
_entity_poly.entity_id
_entity_poly.type
_entity_poly.pdbx_seq_one_letter_code
_entity_poly.pdbx_strand_id
1 'polypeptide(L)'
;EAGKHHSIIVVAEGAHLSDLPNEPEPGEPDAFGRPRMDLRGIGEAVAQAIEKCAEFEARFVVIGHLQRGGTPTVFDRVLATRMGVRAVDLIREGRFGQMTALHGNKIEPVPLSVLKAGVRQVDLDLYRLAQIFF
;
A
#
# COMPACT_ATOMS: atom_id res chain seq x y z
N GLU A 1 -11.66 33.81 -7.49
CA GLU A 1 -10.47 32.94 -7.65
C GLU A 1 -10.87 31.78 -8.55
N ALA A 2 -10.11 31.49 -9.61
CA ALA A 2 -10.42 30.35 -10.48
C ALA A 2 -10.04 29.06 -9.75
N GLY A 3 -11.00 28.16 -9.55
CA GLY A 3 -10.79 26.88 -8.87
C GLY A 3 -9.80 25.96 -9.60
N LYS A 4 -9.45 24.82 -8.97
CA LYS A 4 -8.59 23.80 -9.58
C LYS A 4 -9.22 23.28 -10.88
N HIS A 5 -8.42 23.20 -11.96
CA HIS A 5 -8.88 22.71 -13.27
C HIS A 5 -8.97 21.19 -13.39
N HIS A 6 -8.41 20.46 -12.42
CA HIS A 6 -8.42 19.01 -12.36
C HIS A 6 -8.33 18.53 -10.91
N SER A 7 -8.76 17.30 -10.69
CA SER A 7 -8.66 16.59 -9.41
C SER A 7 -8.02 15.23 -9.64
N ILE A 8 -7.15 14.82 -8.72
CA ILE A 8 -6.53 13.49 -8.74
C ILE A 8 -7.04 12.72 -7.54
N ILE A 9 -7.51 11.50 -7.78
CA ILE A 9 -8.06 10.62 -6.75
C ILE A 9 -7.24 9.34 -6.75
N VAL A 10 -6.73 8.98 -5.56
CA VAL A 10 -5.95 7.76 -5.35
C VAL A 10 -6.78 6.81 -4.51
N VAL A 11 -6.97 5.59 -5.00
CA VAL A 11 -7.78 4.57 -4.34
C VAL A 11 -6.91 3.35 -4.08
N ALA A 12 -6.82 2.92 -2.82
CA ALA A 12 -6.14 1.69 -2.46
C ALA A 12 -6.97 0.48 -2.89
N GLU A 13 -6.33 -0.57 -3.45
CA GLU A 13 -7.01 -1.78 -3.94
C GLU A 13 -7.83 -2.51 -2.86
N GLY A 14 -7.42 -2.37 -1.59
CA GLY A 14 -8.11 -2.95 -0.44
C GLY A 14 -9.14 -2.02 0.22
N ALA A 15 -9.45 -0.85 -0.37
CA ALA A 15 -10.46 0.04 0.19
C ALA A 15 -11.86 -0.58 0.05
N HIS A 16 -12.70 -0.34 1.06
CA HIS A 16 -14.08 -0.77 1.07
C HIS A 16 -14.98 0.46 1.08
N LEU A 17 -15.82 0.61 0.05
CA LEU A 17 -16.72 1.75 -0.12
C LEU A 17 -18.14 1.20 -0.05
N SER A 18 -18.83 1.44 1.07
CA SER A 18 -20.15 0.87 1.37
C SER A 18 -21.20 1.15 0.28
N ASP A 19 -21.04 2.27 -0.41
CA ASP A 19 -22.04 2.80 -1.34
C ASP A 19 -21.72 2.42 -2.79
N LEU A 20 -20.64 1.67 -3.03
CA LEU A 20 -20.23 1.24 -4.36
C LEU A 20 -20.13 -0.28 -4.42
N PRO A 21 -20.66 -0.92 -5.48
CA PRO A 21 -20.46 -2.35 -5.72
C PRO A 21 -18.98 -2.57 -6.07
N ASN A 22 -18.17 -2.89 -5.06
CA ASN A 22 -16.75 -3.20 -5.22
C ASN A 22 -16.36 -4.53 -4.54
N GLU A 23 -17.35 -5.37 -4.28
CA GLU A 23 -17.10 -6.75 -3.87
C GLU A 23 -16.56 -7.54 -5.07
N PRO A 24 -15.49 -8.33 -4.87
CA PRO A 24 -14.95 -9.15 -5.93
C PRO A 24 -16.01 -10.19 -6.30
N GLU A 25 -16.17 -10.46 -7.59
CA GLU A 25 -16.92 -11.64 -8.00
C GLU A 25 -16.31 -12.89 -7.31
N PRO A 26 -17.13 -13.84 -6.84
CA PRO A 26 -16.63 -15.08 -6.26
C PRO A 26 -15.69 -15.77 -7.25
N GLY A 27 -14.41 -15.86 -6.89
CA GLY A 27 -13.37 -16.42 -7.74
C GLY A 27 -12.36 -17.23 -6.94
N GLU A 28 -11.50 -17.98 -7.64
CA GLU A 28 -10.43 -18.72 -6.99
C GLU A 28 -9.48 -17.75 -6.28
N PRO A 29 -9.17 -18.00 -4.99
CA PRO A 29 -8.14 -17.26 -4.28
C PRO A 29 -6.80 -17.34 -5.02
N ASP A 30 -5.90 -16.41 -4.74
CA ASP A 30 -4.54 -16.52 -5.23
C ASP A 30 -3.82 -17.77 -4.66
N ALA A 31 -2.58 -18.03 -5.11
CA ALA A 31 -1.76 -19.14 -4.65
C ALA A 31 -1.49 -19.16 -3.12
N PHE A 32 -1.85 -18.08 -2.40
CA PHE A 32 -1.70 -17.92 -0.96
C PHE A 32 -3.05 -17.89 -0.23
N GLY A 33 -4.16 -18.21 -0.90
CA GLY A 33 -5.50 -18.26 -0.32
C GLY A 33 -6.11 -16.87 -0.09
N ARG A 34 -5.59 -15.82 -0.72
CA ARG A 34 -6.07 -14.44 -0.53
C ARG A 34 -7.08 -14.05 -1.61
N PRO A 35 -8.06 -13.20 -1.28
CA PRO A 35 -8.95 -12.64 -2.29
C PRO A 35 -8.15 -11.88 -3.35
N ARG A 36 -8.51 -12.08 -4.60
CA ARG A 36 -7.91 -11.38 -5.74
C ARG A 36 -8.36 -9.92 -5.79
N MET A 37 -7.53 -9.04 -5.23
CA MET A 37 -7.82 -7.60 -5.15
C MET A 37 -7.83 -6.92 -6.52
N ASP A 38 -7.13 -7.49 -7.50
CA ASP A 38 -7.13 -7.05 -8.89
C ASP A 38 -8.48 -7.21 -9.59
N LEU A 39 -9.37 -8.08 -9.07
CA LEU A 39 -10.71 -8.31 -9.60
C LEU A 39 -11.78 -7.39 -9.00
N ARG A 40 -11.46 -6.56 -8.00
CA ARG A 40 -12.46 -5.69 -7.33
C ARG A 40 -12.91 -4.48 -8.15
N GLY A 41 -12.13 -4.06 -9.16
CA GLY A 41 -12.51 -2.95 -10.05
C GLY A 41 -12.76 -1.60 -9.36
N ILE A 42 -12.24 -1.37 -8.14
CA ILE A 42 -12.63 -0.21 -7.32
C ILE A 42 -12.34 1.16 -7.98
N GLY A 43 -11.24 1.26 -8.74
CA GLY A 43 -10.90 2.49 -9.45
C GLY A 43 -11.93 2.85 -10.52
N GLU A 44 -12.46 1.85 -11.22
CA GLU A 44 -13.53 2.02 -12.20
C GLU A 44 -14.85 2.40 -11.50
N ALA A 45 -15.19 1.70 -10.41
CA ALA A 45 -16.40 1.98 -9.64
C ALA A 45 -16.43 3.43 -9.11
N VAL A 46 -15.30 3.94 -8.62
CA VAL A 46 -15.18 5.33 -8.16
C VAL A 46 -15.31 6.32 -9.32
N ALA A 47 -14.69 6.06 -10.47
CA ALA A 47 -14.82 6.94 -11.63
C ALA A 47 -16.27 7.01 -12.12
N GLN A 48 -16.95 5.87 -12.27
CA GLN A 48 -18.36 5.82 -12.66
C GLN A 48 -19.27 6.53 -11.65
N ALA A 49 -18.96 6.45 -10.34
CA ALA A 49 -19.70 7.16 -9.32
C ALA A 49 -19.56 8.68 -9.45
N ILE A 50 -18.34 9.16 -9.72
CA ILE A 50 -18.07 10.58 -9.93
C ILE A 50 -18.82 11.10 -11.14
N GLU A 51 -18.80 10.40 -12.27
CA GLU A 51 -19.53 10.81 -13.49
C GLU A 51 -21.05 10.84 -13.29
N LYS A 52 -21.58 9.98 -12.41
CA LYS A 52 -23.03 9.97 -12.08
C LYS A 52 -23.40 11.12 -11.14
N CYS A 53 -22.54 11.43 -10.18
CA CYS A 53 -22.82 12.43 -9.15
C CYS A 53 -22.39 13.84 -9.55
N ALA A 54 -21.47 13.98 -10.49
CA ALA A 54 -20.94 15.24 -10.96
C ALA A 54 -20.92 15.25 -12.50
N GLU A 55 -21.25 16.39 -13.11
CA GLU A 55 -21.18 16.58 -14.57
C GLU A 55 -19.72 16.73 -15.07
N PHE A 56 -18.79 15.94 -14.52
CA PHE A 56 -17.39 15.91 -14.88
C PHE A 56 -17.01 14.54 -15.48
N GLU A 57 -16.21 14.56 -16.55
CA GLU A 57 -15.58 13.34 -17.09
C GLU A 57 -14.54 12.81 -16.09
N ALA A 58 -14.59 11.51 -15.77
CA ALA A 58 -13.65 10.88 -14.85
C ALA A 58 -12.85 9.77 -15.56
N ARG A 59 -11.53 9.90 -15.58
CA ARG A 59 -10.64 8.89 -16.14
C ARG A 59 -9.97 8.10 -15.02
N PHE A 60 -9.96 6.78 -15.13
CA PHE A 60 -9.26 5.90 -14.19
C PHE A 60 -8.11 5.14 -14.86
N VAL A 61 -7.08 4.83 -14.08
CA VAL A 61 -5.94 4.00 -14.48
C VAL A 61 -5.60 3.03 -13.35
N VAL A 62 -5.51 1.74 -13.67
CA VAL A 62 -5.06 0.70 -12.74
C VAL A 62 -3.61 0.34 -13.07
N ILE A 63 -2.68 0.68 -12.17
CA ILE A 63 -1.24 0.48 -12.39
C ILE A 63 -0.83 -0.98 -12.12
N GLY A 64 -1.44 -1.63 -11.13
CA GLY A 64 -1.27 -3.06 -10.84
C GLY A 64 0.20 -3.50 -10.71
N HIS A 65 0.57 -4.56 -11.41
CA HIS A 65 1.91 -5.18 -11.37
C HIS A 65 3.06 -4.23 -11.73
N LEU A 66 2.79 -3.16 -12.48
CA LEU A 66 3.82 -2.18 -12.83
C LEU A 66 4.40 -1.51 -11.57
N GLN A 67 3.63 -1.37 -10.49
CA GLN A 67 4.11 -0.84 -9.21
C GLN A 67 5.10 -1.76 -8.48
N ARG A 68 5.10 -3.06 -8.82
CA ARG A 68 6.00 -4.07 -8.23
C ARG A 68 7.23 -4.32 -9.09
N GLY A 69 7.29 -3.74 -10.28
CA GLY A 69 8.41 -3.83 -11.20
C GLY A 69 9.28 -2.57 -11.20
N GLY A 70 10.37 -2.61 -11.97
CA GLY A 70 11.28 -1.48 -12.16
C GLY A 70 12.58 -1.58 -11.36
N THR A 71 13.49 -0.65 -11.64
CA THR A 71 14.78 -0.59 -10.93
C THR A 71 14.58 0.07 -9.57
N PRO A 72 14.99 -0.56 -8.45
CA PRO A 72 14.83 0.01 -7.12
C PRO A 72 15.51 1.37 -7.00
N THR A 73 14.98 2.25 -6.15
CA THR A 73 15.59 3.56 -5.91
C THR A 73 16.95 3.42 -5.20
N VAL A 74 17.73 4.51 -5.14
CA VAL A 74 18.97 4.53 -4.33
C VAL A 74 18.65 4.21 -2.86
N PHE A 75 17.56 4.77 -2.34
CA PHE A 75 17.12 4.51 -0.98
C PHE A 75 16.81 3.03 -0.75
N ASP A 76 16.03 2.41 -1.64
CA ASP A 76 15.66 1.00 -1.52
C ASP A 76 16.87 0.08 -1.58
N ARG A 77 17.83 0.38 -2.47
CA ARG A 77 19.09 -0.38 -2.55
C ARG A 77 19.88 -0.31 -1.25
N VAL A 78 20.09 0.89 -0.72
CA VAL A 78 20.83 1.07 0.54
C VAL A 78 20.09 0.42 1.70
N LEU A 79 18.77 0.58 1.77
CA LEU A 79 17.94 -0.02 2.82
C LEU A 79 18.02 -1.55 2.79
N ALA A 80 17.83 -2.17 1.62
CA ALA A 80 17.91 -3.61 1.44
C ALA A 80 19.29 -4.15 1.83
N THR A 81 20.38 -3.48 1.42
CA THR A 81 21.74 -3.87 1.83
C THR A 81 21.91 -3.80 3.33
N ARG A 82 21.50 -2.70 3.99
CA ARG A 82 21.63 -2.55 5.45
C ARG A 82 20.81 -3.59 6.21
N MET A 83 19.59 -3.90 5.74
CA MET A 83 18.75 -4.95 6.30
C MET A 83 19.38 -6.34 6.16
N GLY A 84 19.95 -6.64 4.99
CA GLY A 84 20.64 -7.91 4.72
C GLY A 84 21.90 -8.10 5.57
N VAL A 85 22.75 -7.07 5.67
CA VAL A 85 23.94 -7.09 6.54
C VAL A 85 23.55 -7.38 7.99
N ARG A 86 22.55 -6.66 8.51
CA ARG A 86 22.11 -6.87 9.89
C ARG A 86 21.52 -8.27 10.10
N ALA A 87 20.82 -8.82 9.12
CA ALA A 87 20.29 -10.18 9.22
C ALA A 87 21.43 -11.21 9.32
N VAL A 88 22.50 -11.06 8.54
CA VAL A 88 23.69 -11.91 8.62
C VAL A 88 24.39 -11.78 9.97
N ASP A 89 24.51 -10.55 10.50
CA ASP A 89 25.07 -10.34 11.85
C ASP A 89 24.27 -11.10 12.92
N LEU A 90 22.93 -11.06 12.86
CA LEU A 90 22.07 -11.79 13.80
C LEU A 90 22.26 -13.31 13.71
N ILE A 91 22.43 -13.85 12.50
CA ILE A 91 22.74 -15.27 12.29
C ILE A 91 24.08 -15.62 12.93
N ARG A 92 25.11 -14.78 12.72
CA ARG A 92 26.44 -14.97 13.32
C ARG A 92 26.41 -14.88 14.85
N GLU A 93 25.54 -14.03 15.41
CA GLU A 93 25.27 -13.91 16.85
C GLU A 93 24.43 -15.09 17.40
N GLY A 94 23.97 -16.02 16.56
CA GLY A 94 23.10 -17.14 16.97
C GLY A 94 21.67 -16.73 17.32
N ARG A 95 21.23 -15.55 16.89
CA ARG A 95 19.95 -14.94 17.23
C ARG A 95 18.90 -15.20 16.16
N PHE A 96 18.23 -16.34 16.28
CA PHE A 96 17.15 -16.74 15.39
C PHE A 96 15.77 -16.28 15.89
N GLY A 97 14.76 -16.40 15.03
CA GLY A 97 13.38 -16.00 15.36
C GLY A 97 13.15 -14.48 15.37
N GLN A 98 14.04 -13.71 14.71
CA GLN A 98 13.96 -12.25 14.60
C GLN A 98 13.94 -11.85 13.11
N MET A 99 13.28 -10.74 12.79
CA MET A 99 13.38 -10.05 11.50
C MET A 99 14.13 -8.72 11.67
N THR A 100 14.70 -8.19 10.60
CA THR A 100 15.25 -6.83 10.60
C THR A 100 14.18 -5.82 10.20
N ALA A 101 14.08 -4.73 10.95
CA ALA A 101 13.14 -3.64 10.68
C ALA A 101 13.84 -2.28 10.72
N LEU A 102 13.32 -1.31 9.98
CA LEU A 102 13.76 0.08 10.06
C LEU A 102 12.93 0.83 11.11
N HIS A 103 13.58 1.28 12.18
CA HIS A 103 12.99 2.22 13.14
C HIS A 103 13.77 3.53 13.11
N GLY A 104 13.10 4.60 12.68
CA GLY A 104 13.75 5.87 12.38
C GLY A 104 14.83 5.69 11.32
N ASN A 105 16.10 5.85 11.71
CA ASN A 105 17.25 5.66 10.84
C ASN A 105 18.06 4.39 11.14
N LYS A 106 17.63 3.54 12.08
CA LYS A 106 18.37 2.34 12.53
C LYS A 106 17.73 1.05 12.03
N ILE A 107 18.57 0.05 11.73
CA ILE A 107 18.12 -1.31 11.43
C ILE A 107 18.21 -2.12 12.71
N GLU A 108 17.06 -2.57 13.21
CA GLU A 108 16.94 -3.22 14.50
C GLU A 108 16.36 -4.63 14.36
N PRO A 109 16.78 -5.57 15.22
CA PRO A 109 16.15 -6.88 15.32
C PRO A 109 14.79 -6.76 16.03
N VAL A 110 13.76 -7.34 15.42
CA VAL A 110 12.42 -7.41 15.98
C VAL A 110 12.00 -8.89 16.07
N PRO A 111 11.51 -9.37 17.22
CA PRO A 111 11.02 -10.73 17.33
C PRO A 111 9.87 -11.00 16.35
N LEU A 112 9.87 -12.16 15.69
CA LEU A 112 8.78 -12.57 14.79
C LEU A 112 7.43 -12.72 15.52
N SER A 113 7.45 -12.86 16.85
CA SER A 113 6.23 -12.86 17.67
C SER A 113 5.42 -11.57 17.57
N VAL A 114 6.04 -10.45 17.15
CA VAL A 114 5.33 -9.17 16.94
C VAL A 114 4.23 -9.28 15.88
N LEU A 115 4.32 -10.25 14.97
CA LEU A 115 3.31 -10.45 13.93
C LEU A 115 1.92 -10.77 14.52
N LYS A 116 1.86 -11.24 15.76
CA LYS A 116 0.60 -11.44 16.51
C LYS A 116 -0.10 -10.13 16.89
N ALA A 117 0.62 -9.01 16.92
CA ALA A 117 0.07 -7.69 17.23
C ALA A 117 -0.74 -7.11 16.05
N GLY A 118 -0.77 -7.77 14.90
CA GLY A 118 -1.52 -7.36 13.73
C GLY A 118 -0.72 -6.46 12.79
N VAL A 119 -1.45 -5.75 11.92
CA VAL A 119 -0.89 -4.95 10.84
C VAL A 119 -0.65 -3.52 11.30
N ARG A 120 0.49 -2.94 10.91
CA ARG A 120 0.77 -1.52 11.14
C ARG A 120 -0.28 -0.66 10.43
N GLN A 121 -0.98 0.17 11.19
CA GLN A 121 -1.93 1.13 10.66
C GLN A 121 -1.22 2.38 10.14
N VAL A 122 -1.90 3.10 9.24
CA VAL A 122 -1.46 4.40 8.75
C VAL A 122 -1.57 5.42 9.88
N ASP A 123 -0.56 6.28 10.00
CA ASP A 123 -0.61 7.40 10.93
C ASP A 123 -1.60 8.45 10.41
N LEU A 124 -2.69 8.65 11.13
CA LEU A 124 -3.74 9.59 10.76
C LEU A 124 -3.30 11.04 10.84
N ASP A 125 -2.24 11.37 11.59
CA ASP A 125 -1.72 12.74 11.61
C ASP A 125 -1.05 13.09 10.29
N LEU A 126 -0.38 12.14 9.64
CA LEU A 126 0.12 12.31 8.27
C LEU A 126 -1.01 12.48 7.26
N TYR A 127 -2.12 11.76 7.45
CA TYR A 127 -3.31 11.93 6.61
C TYR A 127 -3.92 13.33 6.78
N ARG A 128 -4.09 13.81 8.02
CA ARG A 128 -4.59 15.17 8.30
C ARG A 128 -3.67 16.24 7.73
N LEU A 129 -2.35 16.05 7.84
CA LEU A 129 -1.37 16.95 7.25
C LEU A 129 -1.52 17.02 5.72
N ALA A 130 -1.74 15.88 5.05
CA ALA A 130 -1.95 15.85 3.62
C ALA A 130 -3.20 16.64 3.19
N GLN A 131 -4.29 16.64 3.99
CA GLN A 131 -5.51 17.41 3.71
C GLN A 131 -5.31 18.93 3.68
N ILE A 132 -4.21 19.45 4.23
CA ILE A 132 -3.88 20.89 4.12
C ILE A 132 -3.44 21.24 2.70
N PHE A 133 -2.80 20.30 2.00
CA PHE A 133 -2.22 20.53 0.67
C PHE A 133 -3.15 20.09 -0.47
N PHE A 134 -4.01 19.10 -0.23
CA PHE A 134 -4.81 18.45 -1.27
C PHE A 134 -6.29 18.80 -1.18
#